data_AF-A0A0B1SD15-F1
#
_entry.id   AF-A0A0B1SD15-F1
#
_cell.length_a   1.000
_cell.length_b   1.000
_cell.length_c   1.000
_cell.angle_alpha   90.00
_cell.angle_beta   90.00
_cell.angle_gamma   90.00
#
_symmetry.space_group_name_H-M   'P 1'
#
loop_
_entity.id
_entity.type
_entity.pdbx_description
1 polymer ?
#
loop_
_entity_poly.entity_id
_entity_poly.type
_entity_poly.pdbx_seq_one_letter_code
_entity_poly.pdbx_strand_id
1 'polypeptide(L)'
;MILNTAQSLFEVAETMPAHGTLFLETACQIWAKQGRCEEKIAEAVSKILEKCPQLLGRISNFLRSIDYDHEVDVAVEEVCSAEDSGLHPSDAAWVDYCQSRIERPERYGQRTIVLARCVNVLFKYLDYGSNRADARAWVLLHAAVQFVDPALLIPLWRERYDWWPRFHTVPLPPEADSRRSELLAALATTSIE
;
A
#
# COMPACT_ATOMS: atom_id res chain seq x y z
N MET A 1 -23.02 15.94 24.43
CA MET A 1 -23.15 14.58 24.99
C MET A 1 -22.66 13.52 23.99
N ILE A 2 -23.16 13.51 22.74
CA ILE A 2 -22.77 12.51 21.71
C ILE A 2 -21.28 12.61 21.29
N LEU A 3 -20.69 13.81 21.21
CA LEU A 3 -19.24 13.96 20.97
C LEU A 3 -18.38 13.34 22.08
N ASN A 4 -18.84 13.42 23.34
CA ASN A 4 -18.13 12.81 24.46
C ASN A 4 -18.20 11.29 24.38
N THR A 5 -19.31 10.73 23.87
CA THR A 5 -19.42 9.29 23.62
C THR A 5 -18.42 8.81 22.58
N ALA A 6 -18.29 9.52 21.45
CA ALA A 6 -17.29 9.19 20.43
C ALA A 6 -15.86 9.27 20.98
N GLN A 7 -15.57 10.30 21.77
CA GLN A 7 -14.27 10.45 22.43
C GLN A 7 -13.97 9.29 23.38
N SER A 8 -14.92 8.89 24.25
CA SER A 8 -14.72 7.77 25.16
C SER A 8 -14.57 6.43 24.43
N LEU A 9 -15.28 6.22 23.31
CA LEU A 9 -15.10 5.03 22.48
C LEU A 9 -13.69 4.99 21.89
N PHE A 10 -13.20 6.13 21.40
CA PHE A 10 -11.83 6.23 20.88
C PHE A 10 -10.79 5.96 21.98
N GLU A 11 -10.94 6.54 23.17
CA GLU A 11 -10.06 6.28 24.31
C GLU A 11 -10.00 4.78 24.66
N VAL A 12 -11.13 4.07 24.61
CA VAL A 12 -11.16 2.61 24.78
C VAL A 12 -10.41 1.91 23.65
N ALA A 13 -10.62 2.31 22.40
CA ALA A 13 -9.91 1.75 21.25
C ALA A 13 -8.39 1.87 21.41
N GLU A 14 -7.89 3.01 21.89
CA GLU A 14 -6.46 3.25 22.10
C GLU A 14 -5.83 2.31 23.14
N THR A 15 -6.61 1.85 24.12
CA THR A 15 -6.17 0.88 25.14
C THR A 15 -6.19 -0.58 24.64
N MET A 16 -6.84 -0.83 23.49
CA MET A 16 -7.05 -2.17 22.94
C MET A 16 -6.64 -2.21 21.46
N PRO A 17 -5.34 -2.25 21.10
CA PRO A 17 -4.89 -1.93 19.74
C PRO A 17 -5.61 -2.69 18.62
N ALA A 18 -5.40 -4.01 18.50
CA ALA A 18 -6.03 -4.81 17.45
C ALA A 18 -7.53 -5.08 17.70
N HIS A 19 -7.93 -5.16 18.97
CA HIS A 19 -9.30 -5.53 19.38
C HIS A 19 -10.25 -4.33 19.45
N GLY A 20 -9.70 -3.12 19.40
CA GLY A 20 -10.39 -1.85 19.59
C GLY A 20 -10.99 -1.29 18.31
N THR A 21 -10.77 -1.96 17.17
CA THR A 21 -11.21 -1.50 15.86
C THR A 21 -12.71 -1.19 15.80
N LEU A 22 -13.55 -1.99 16.47
CA LEU A 22 -14.99 -1.73 16.53
C LEU A 22 -15.32 -0.42 17.25
N PHE A 23 -14.59 -0.10 18.33
CA PHE A 23 -14.77 1.15 19.06
C PHE A 23 -14.31 2.35 18.23
N LEU A 24 -13.19 2.22 17.51
CA LEU A 24 -12.73 3.22 16.54
C LEU A 24 -13.76 3.47 15.43
N GLU A 25 -14.23 2.40 14.77
CA GLU A 25 -15.24 2.47 13.70
C GLU A 25 -16.51 3.17 14.21
N THR A 26 -16.97 2.81 15.41
CA THR A 26 -18.16 3.42 16.02
C THR A 26 -17.93 4.91 16.34
N ALA A 27 -16.77 5.27 16.89
CA ALA A 27 -16.42 6.66 17.16
C ALA A 27 -16.41 7.50 15.87
N CYS A 28 -15.79 6.98 14.80
CA CYS A 28 -15.73 7.62 13.50
C CYS A 28 -17.12 7.79 12.87
N GLN A 29 -18.00 6.79 12.96
CA GLN A 29 -19.39 6.92 12.48
C GLN A 29 -20.16 8.03 13.22
N ILE A 30 -19.95 8.16 14.53
CA ILE A 30 -20.59 9.21 15.31
C ILE A 30 -20.07 10.59 14.89
N TRP A 31 -18.77 10.73 14.67
CA TRP A 31 -18.15 11.97 14.19
C TRP A 31 -18.61 12.32 12.78
N ALA A 32 -18.64 11.35 11.86
CA ALA A 32 -19.12 11.55 10.49
C ALA A 32 -20.55 12.09 10.45
N LYS A 33 -21.45 11.52 11.27
CA LYS A 33 -22.85 11.98 11.36
C LYS A 33 -23.01 13.40 11.91
N GLN A 34 -22.03 13.91 12.65
CA GLN A 34 -22.07 15.27 13.20
C GLN A 34 -21.48 16.31 12.23
N GLY A 35 -20.74 15.86 11.21
CA GLY A 35 -20.08 16.70 10.22
C GLY A 35 -18.86 17.45 10.77
N ARG A 36 -17.96 17.85 9.87
CA ARG A 36 -16.76 18.65 10.17
C ARG A 36 -15.85 18.06 11.25
N CYS A 37 -15.66 16.74 11.21
CA CYS A 37 -14.83 16.01 12.16
C CYS A 37 -13.71 15.21 11.45
N GLU A 38 -13.33 15.62 10.24
CA GLU A 38 -12.29 15.01 9.40
C GLU A 38 -10.97 14.93 10.15
N GLU A 39 -10.55 16.04 10.79
CA GLU A 39 -9.33 16.10 11.59
C GLU A 39 -9.33 15.09 12.75
N LYS A 40 -10.48 14.90 13.42
CA LYS A 40 -10.59 13.94 14.53
C LYS A 40 -10.54 12.50 14.05
N ILE A 41 -11.20 12.23 12.92
CA ILE A 41 -11.18 10.90 12.30
C ILE A 41 -9.76 10.57 11.85
N ALA A 42 -9.08 11.51 11.17
CA ALA A 42 -7.70 11.34 10.74
C ALA A 42 -6.74 11.10 11.93
N GLU A 43 -6.83 11.90 13.00
CA GLU A 43 -6.02 11.72 14.20
C GLU A 43 -6.28 10.34 14.85
N ALA A 44 -7.54 9.94 14.97
CA ALA A 44 -7.90 8.67 15.58
C ALA A 44 -7.41 7.46 14.77
N VAL A 45 -7.54 7.53 13.45
CA VAL A 45 -7.06 6.51 12.51
C VAL A 45 -5.55 6.40 12.55
N SER A 46 -4.84 7.54 12.48
CA SER A 46 -3.38 7.63 12.57
C SER A 46 -2.85 6.93 13.82
N LYS A 47 -3.36 7.28 15.02
CA LYS A 47 -2.90 6.67 16.29
C LYS A 47 -3.10 5.16 16.37
N ILE A 48 -4.16 4.64 15.74
CA ILE A 48 -4.42 3.20 15.74
C ILE A 48 -3.52 2.50 14.72
N LEU A 49 -3.35 3.08 13.53
CA LEU A 49 -2.50 2.51 12.48
C LEU A 49 -1.01 2.56 12.80
N GLU A 50 -0.55 3.57 13.55
CA GLU A 50 0.82 3.62 14.08
C GLU A 50 1.13 2.37 14.94
N LYS A 51 0.15 1.91 15.73
CA LYS A 51 0.30 0.73 16.61
C LYS A 51 -0.04 -0.58 15.91
N CYS A 52 -0.92 -0.54 14.91
CA CYS A 52 -1.50 -1.71 14.26
C CYS A 52 -1.65 -1.48 12.74
N PRO A 53 -0.55 -1.37 12.00
CA PRO A 53 -0.56 -1.08 10.56
C PRO A 53 -1.31 -2.14 9.75
N GLN A 54 -1.36 -3.39 10.23
CA GLN A 54 -2.13 -4.48 9.63
C GLN A 54 -3.65 -4.22 9.56
N LEU A 55 -4.15 -3.21 10.26
CA LEU A 55 -5.56 -2.80 10.19
C LEU A 55 -5.85 -1.86 9.02
N LEU A 56 -4.84 -1.39 8.29
CA LEU A 56 -4.98 -0.41 7.19
C LEU A 56 -6.05 -0.82 6.18
N GLY A 57 -6.04 -2.07 5.71
CA GLY A 57 -7.06 -2.54 4.76
C GLY A 57 -8.48 -2.51 5.33
N ARG A 58 -8.66 -2.89 6.60
CA ARG A 58 -9.96 -2.86 7.27
C ARG A 58 -10.45 -1.42 7.47
N ILE A 59 -9.60 -0.56 8.00
CA ILE A 59 -9.92 0.84 8.26
C ILE A 59 -10.20 1.58 6.95
N SER A 60 -9.44 1.31 5.89
CA SER A 60 -9.67 1.90 4.57
C SER A 60 -11.06 1.53 4.02
N ASN A 61 -11.45 0.26 4.10
CA ASN A 61 -12.78 -0.18 3.67
C ASN A 61 -13.90 0.46 4.49
N PHE A 62 -13.68 0.62 5.79
CA PHE A 62 -14.62 1.30 6.67
C PHE A 62 -14.76 2.78 6.31
N LEU A 63 -13.66 3.53 6.16
CA LEU A 63 -13.70 4.95 5.82
C LEU A 63 -14.39 5.21 4.48
N ARG A 64 -14.15 4.37 3.46
CA ARG A 64 -14.90 4.44 2.19
C ARG A 64 -16.39 4.22 2.37
N SER A 65 -16.79 3.35 3.31
CA SER A 65 -18.21 3.08 3.58
C SER A 65 -18.97 4.24 4.25
N ILE A 66 -18.23 5.24 4.75
CA ILE A 66 -18.78 6.46 5.33
C ILE A 66 -18.46 7.72 4.50
N ASP A 67 -17.97 7.55 3.26
CA ASP A 67 -17.60 8.61 2.30
C ASP A 67 -16.37 9.46 2.71
N TYR A 68 -15.39 8.86 3.39
CA TYR A 68 -14.13 9.50 3.82
C TYR A 68 -12.92 9.00 2.99
N ASP A 69 -13.02 9.08 1.65
CA ASP A 69 -11.95 8.63 0.74
C ASP A 69 -10.64 9.42 0.91
N HIS A 70 -10.73 10.71 1.26
CA HIS A 70 -9.54 11.53 1.48
C HIS A 70 -8.70 11.01 2.66
N GLU A 71 -9.36 10.61 3.74
CA GLU A 71 -8.73 10.08 4.95
C GLU A 71 -8.13 8.70 4.68
N VAL A 72 -8.66 7.94 3.71
CA VAL A 72 -8.00 6.72 3.23
C VAL A 72 -6.68 7.04 2.56
N ASP A 73 -6.64 8.04 1.66
CA ASP A 73 -5.40 8.45 1.01
C ASP A 73 -4.36 8.90 2.04
N VAL A 74 -4.78 9.66 3.06
CA VAL A 74 -3.93 10.09 4.18
C VAL A 74 -3.41 8.88 4.97
N ALA A 75 -4.27 7.94 5.33
CA ALA A 75 -3.89 6.76 6.08
C ALA A 75 -2.90 5.86 5.32
N VAL A 76 -3.13 5.64 4.02
CA VAL A 76 -2.21 4.89 3.15
C VAL A 76 -0.87 5.61 3.05
N GLU A 77 -0.90 6.93 2.84
CA GLU A 77 0.30 7.76 2.76
C GLU A 77 1.14 7.65 4.03
N GLU A 78 0.52 7.80 5.20
CA GLU A 78 1.19 7.77 6.50
C GLU A 78 1.82 6.40 6.79
N VAL A 79 1.03 5.32 6.68
CA VAL A 79 1.49 3.96 7.00
C VAL A 79 2.57 3.50 6.03
N CYS A 80 2.38 3.70 4.73
CA CYS A 80 3.30 3.18 3.71
C CYS A 80 4.56 4.05 3.54
N SER A 81 4.53 5.33 3.93
CA SER A 81 5.70 6.20 3.88
C SER A 81 6.67 6.00 5.05
N ALA A 82 6.18 5.53 6.21
CA ALA A 82 7.00 5.23 7.38
C ALA A 82 8.14 4.23 7.06
N GLU A 83 9.36 4.51 7.53
CA GLU A 83 10.54 3.67 7.29
C GLU A 83 10.35 2.25 7.86
N ASP A 84 9.77 2.17 9.05
CA ASP A 84 9.42 0.93 9.75
C ASP A 84 7.90 0.70 9.78
N SER A 85 7.25 0.90 8.62
CA SER A 85 5.80 0.78 8.41
C SER A 85 5.12 -0.37 9.18
N GLY A 86 5.80 -1.50 9.38
CA GLY A 86 5.25 -2.69 10.02
C GLY A 86 4.14 -3.36 9.20
N LEU A 87 3.69 -2.73 8.11
CA LEU A 87 2.74 -3.27 7.17
C LEU A 87 3.35 -4.44 6.42
N HIS A 88 2.64 -5.55 6.40
CA HIS A 88 3.13 -6.75 5.74
C HIS A 88 3.26 -6.49 4.23
N PRO A 89 4.31 -6.97 3.55
CA PRO A 89 4.51 -6.67 2.13
C PRO A 89 3.43 -7.25 1.21
N SER A 90 2.61 -8.19 1.68
CA SER A 90 1.47 -8.70 0.90
C SER A 90 0.23 -7.80 0.93
N ASP A 91 0.23 -6.72 1.72
CA ASP A 91 -0.94 -5.85 1.88
C ASP A 91 -1.25 -5.07 0.60
N ALA A 92 -2.53 -5.03 0.21
CA ALA A 92 -2.98 -4.39 -1.02
C ALA A 92 -2.76 -2.86 -1.05
N ALA A 93 -2.63 -2.22 0.13
CA ALA A 93 -2.36 -0.79 0.22
C ALA A 93 -1.04 -0.38 -0.46
N TRP A 94 -0.08 -1.30 -0.58
CA TRP A 94 1.16 -1.05 -1.34
C TRP A 94 0.90 -0.72 -2.80
N VAL A 95 -0.12 -1.32 -3.41
CA VAL A 95 -0.46 -1.08 -4.81
C VAL A 95 -1.08 0.32 -4.97
N ASP A 96 -1.97 0.70 -4.06
CA ASP A 96 -2.58 2.05 -4.03
C ASP A 96 -1.51 3.12 -3.76
N TYR A 97 -0.60 2.86 -2.83
CA TYR A 97 0.55 3.72 -2.52
C TYR A 97 1.45 3.94 -3.74
N CYS A 98 1.79 2.86 -4.45
CA CYS A 98 2.65 2.93 -5.63
C CYS A 98 1.96 3.61 -6.81
N GLN A 99 0.65 3.44 -6.99
CA GLN A 99 -0.07 4.01 -8.13
C GLN A 99 0.09 5.53 -8.20
N SER A 100 -0.23 6.24 -7.11
CA SER A 100 -0.15 7.71 -7.07
C SER A 100 1.28 8.24 -7.32
N ARG A 101 2.28 7.50 -6.82
CA ARG A 101 3.71 7.81 -6.97
C ARG A 101 4.26 7.53 -8.34
N ILE A 102 3.75 6.52 -9.04
CA ILE A 102 4.16 6.21 -10.41
C ILE A 102 3.54 7.22 -11.38
N GLU A 103 2.29 7.62 -11.14
CA GLU A 103 1.58 8.60 -11.96
C GLU A 103 2.17 10.01 -11.83
N ARG A 104 2.58 10.43 -10.62
CA ARG A 104 3.08 11.79 -10.34
C ARG A 104 4.27 11.80 -9.36
N PRO A 105 5.41 11.18 -9.71
CA PRO A 105 6.52 10.96 -8.77
C PRO A 105 7.13 12.26 -8.22
N GLU A 106 7.11 13.35 -9.00
CA GLU A 106 7.70 14.64 -8.62
C GLU A 106 6.98 15.30 -7.44
N ARG A 107 5.74 14.88 -7.13
CA ARG A 107 5.01 15.34 -5.93
C ARG A 107 5.53 14.73 -4.64
N TYR A 108 6.26 13.63 -4.73
CA TYR A 108 6.70 12.82 -3.59
C TYR A 108 8.22 12.84 -3.40
N GLY A 109 8.93 13.64 -4.20
CA GLY A 109 10.38 13.80 -4.12
C GLY A 109 11.08 13.61 -5.46
N GLN A 110 12.35 13.21 -5.41
CA GLN A 110 13.13 12.98 -6.63
C GLN A 110 12.60 11.75 -7.38
N ARG A 111 12.23 11.95 -8.66
CA ARG A 111 11.59 10.94 -9.52
C ARG A 111 12.26 9.56 -9.44
N THR A 112 13.58 9.50 -9.62
CA THR A 112 14.33 8.24 -9.63
C THR A 112 14.26 7.51 -8.29
N ILE A 113 14.34 8.23 -7.17
CA ILE A 113 14.26 7.67 -5.81
C ILE A 113 12.84 7.14 -5.53
N VAL A 114 11.82 7.93 -5.87
CA VAL A 114 10.41 7.55 -5.68
C VAL A 114 10.07 6.30 -6.48
N LEU A 115 10.44 6.25 -7.76
CA LEU A 115 10.18 5.10 -8.61
C LEU A 115 10.99 3.88 -8.19
N ALA A 116 12.25 4.02 -7.79
CA ALA A 116 13.04 2.92 -7.26
C ALA A 116 12.42 2.30 -5.99
N ARG A 117 11.88 3.13 -5.09
CA ARG A 117 11.12 2.65 -3.92
C ARG A 117 9.88 1.86 -4.36
N CYS A 118 9.11 2.39 -5.31
CA CYS A 118 7.91 1.71 -5.82
C CYS A 118 8.26 0.36 -6.46
N VAL A 119 9.33 0.29 -7.24
CA VAL A 119 9.81 -0.96 -7.83
C VAL A 119 10.13 -1.99 -6.75
N ASN A 120 10.90 -1.61 -5.72
CA ASN A 120 11.24 -2.50 -4.61
C ASN A 120 9.98 -3.00 -3.86
N VAL A 121 9.04 -2.09 -3.58
CA VAL A 121 7.75 -2.44 -2.93
C VAL A 121 6.96 -3.43 -3.78
N LEU A 122 6.82 -3.17 -5.09
CA LEU A 122 6.03 -4.00 -5.99
C LEU A 122 6.67 -5.37 -6.24
N PHE A 123 8.00 -5.46 -6.31
CA PHE A 123 8.70 -6.75 -6.32
C PHE A 123 8.37 -7.57 -5.09
N LYS A 124 8.54 -6.99 -3.89
CA LYS A 124 8.22 -7.67 -2.62
C LYS A 124 6.75 -8.05 -2.54
N TYR A 125 5.84 -7.18 -2.98
CA TYR A 125 4.41 -7.46 -3.02
C TYR A 125 4.08 -8.68 -3.90
N LEU A 126 4.68 -8.75 -5.09
CA LEU A 126 4.48 -9.85 -6.04
C LEU A 126 5.21 -11.14 -5.64
N ASP A 127 6.16 -11.11 -4.71
CA ASP A 127 6.77 -12.33 -4.17
C ASP A 127 5.76 -13.20 -3.39
N TYR A 128 4.63 -12.63 -2.98
CA TYR A 128 3.60 -13.36 -2.23
C TYR A 128 2.63 -14.10 -3.16
N GLY A 129 2.42 -15.38 -2.85
CA GLY A 129 1.65 -16.30 -3.69
C GLY A 129 0.23 -15.85 -4.01
N SER A 130 -0.43 -15.16 -3.07
CA SER A 130 -1.78 -14.59 -3.23
C SER A 130 -1.84 -13.43 -4.21
N ASN A 131 -0.72 -12.74 -4.42
CA ASN A 131 -0.65 -11.46 -5.14
C ASN A 131 -0.14 -11.62 -6.57
N ARG A 132 0.33 -12.81 -6.95
CA ARG A 132 0.89 -13.10 -8.28
C ARG A 132 -0.05 -12.79 -9.44
N ALA A 133 -1.36 -12.88 -9.20
CA ALA A 133 -2.40 -12.61 -10.19
C ALA A 133 -2.91 -11.17 -10.16
N ASP A 134 -2.30 -10.27 -9.36
CA ASP A 134 -2.67 -8.86 -9.32
C ASP A 134 -2.19 -8.16 -10.60
N ALA A 135 -3.12 -7.99 -11.54
CA ALA A 135 -2.87 -7.35 -12.82
C ALA A 135 -2.36 -5.90 -12.67
N ARG A 136 -2.88 -5.16 -11.69
CA ARG A 136 -2.53 -3.75 -11.48
C ARG A 136 -1.09 -3.62 -10.98
N ALA A 137 -0.68 -4.49 -10.07
CA ALA A 137 0.70 -4.54 -9.60
C ALA A 137 1.70 -4.81 -10.74
N TRP A 138 1.39 -5.73 -11.67
CA TRP A 138 2.23 -5.99 -12.84
C TRP A 138 2.36 -4.80 -13.78
N VAL A 139 1.24 -4.13 -14.10
CA VAL A 139 1.24 -2.94 -14.97
C VAL A 139 2.03 -1.82 -14.33
N LEU A 140 1.83 -1.56 -13.03
CA LEU A 140 2.57 -0.54 -12.28
C LEU A 140 4.06 -0.86 -12.19
N LEU A 141 4.44 -2.11 -11.90
CA LEU A 141 5.83 -2.51 -11.82
C LEU A 141 6.53 -2.30 -13.17
N HIS A 142 5.90 -2.77 -14.25
CA HIS A 142 6.40 -2.56 -15.60
C HIS A 142 6.57 -1.07 -15.90
N ALA A 143 5.57 -0.23 -15.59
CA ALA A 143 5.65 1.21 -15.82
C ALA A 143 6.81 1.86 -15.04
N ALA A 144 7.00 1.48 -13.78
CA ALA A 144 8.02 2.07 -12.92
C ALA A 144 9.45 1.69 -13.36
N VAL A 145 9.71 0.42 -13.69
CA VAL A 145 11.06 -0.04 -14.04
C VAL A 145 11.62 0.63 -15.30
N GLN A 146 10.77 1.10 -16.23
CA GLN A 146 11.24 1.79 -17.46
C GLN A 146 12.00 3.09 -17.16
N PHE A 147 11.85 3.66 -15.97
CA PHE A 147 12.43 4.94 -15.58
C PHE A 147 13.43 4.84 -14.44
N VAL A 148 13.75 3.63 -13.99
CA VAL A 148 14.72 3.38 -12.91
C VAL A 148 16.04 2.92 -13.53
N ASP A 149 17.15 3.36 -12.96
CA ASP A 149 18.49 2.91 -13.36
C ASP A 149 18.58 1.38 -13.24
N PRO A 150 18.95 0.65 -14.32
CA PRO A 150 19.16 -0.79 -14.29
C PRO A 150 20.08 -1.25 -13.15
N ALA A 151 21.07 -0.46 -12.74
CA ALA A 151 21.96 -0.79 -11.64
C ALA A 151 21.22 -1.00 -10.30
N LEU A 152 20.11 -0.28 -10.08
CA LEU A 152 19.26 -0.42 -8.90
C LEU A 152 18.37 -1.67 -8.97
N LEU A 153 18.13 -2.21 -10.17
CA LEU A 153 17.34 -3.41 -10.38
C LEU A 153 18.13 -4.70 -10.16
N ILE A 154 19.44 -4.69 -10.44
CA ILE A 154 20.33 -5.86 -10.30
C ILE A 154 20.20 -6.56 -8.94
N PRO A 155 20.33 -5.88 -7.78
CA PRO A 155 20.23 -6.56 -6.49
C PRO A 155 18.85 -7.17 -6.26
N LEU A 156 17.77 -6.46 -6.62
CA LEU A 156 16.40 -6.96 -6.51
C LEU A 156 16.19 -8.19 -7.42
N TRP A 157 16.75 -8.15 -8.62
CA TRP A 157 16.60 -9.22 -9.58
C TRP A 157 17.42 -10.45 -9.20
N ARG A 158 18.65 -10.27 -8.70
CA ARG A 158 19.54 -11.35 -8.27
C ARG A 158 18.89 -12.28 -7.24
N GLU A 159 18.13 -11.73 -6.29
CA GLU A 159 17.39 -12.51 -5.29
C GLU A 159 16.27 -13.38 -5.90
N ARG A 160 15.81 -13.03 -7.10
CA ARG A 160 14.59 -13.53 -7.75
C ARG A 160 14.89 -14.39 -8.98
N TYR A 161 16.08 -14.27 -9.54
CA TYR A 161 16.47 -14.82 -10.85
C TYR A 161 16.07 -16.29 -11.05
N ASP A 162 16.38 -17.17 -10.08
CA ASP A 162 16.20 -18.61 -10.24
C ASP A 162 14.75 -19.11 -10.10
N TRP A 163 13.92 -18.37 -9.36
CA TRP A 163 12.61 -18.87 -8.92
C TRP A 163 11.44 -18.01 -9.41
N TRP A 164 11.61 -16.69 -9.55
CA TRP A 164 10.51 -15.76 -9.85
C TRP A 164 9.85 -16.04 -11.21
N PRO A 165 10.59 -16.33 -12.30
CA PRO A 165 9.98 -16.72 -13.57
C PRO A 165 9.14 -18.01 -13.49
N ARG A 166 9.58 -18.98 -12.68
CA ARG A 166 8.87 -20.26 -12.49
C ARG A 166 7.65 -20.09 -11.58
N PHE A 167 7.75 -19.16 -10.64
CA PHE A 167 6.72 -18.82 -9.67
C PHE A 167 5.56 -18.05 -10.30
N HIS A 168 5.85 -17.17 -11.27
CA HIS A 168 4.89 -16.29 -11.95
C HIS A 168 4.36 -16.87 -13.26
N THR A 169 3.76 -18.05 -13.16
CA THR A 169 3.12 -18.76 -14.28
C THR A 169 1.58 -18.66 -14.24
N VAL A 170 1.03 -17.91 -13.28
CA VAL A 170 -0.42 -17.77 -13.11
C VAL A 170 -1.05 -17.01 -14.28
N PRO A 171 -2.30 -17.32 -14.68
CA PRO A 171 -3.00 -16.56 -15.69
C PRO A 171 -3.21 -15.10 -15.27
N LEU A 172 -3.03 -14.18 -16.21
CA LEU A 172 -3.30 -12.75 -16.06
C LEU A 172 -4.19 -12.25 -17.21
N PRO A 173 -4.90 -11.13 -17.02
CA PRO A 173 -5.50 -10.42 -18.14
C PRO A 173 -4.46 -10.06 -19.22
N PRO A 174 -4.84 -9.99 -20.52
CA PRO A 174 -3.90 -9.88 -21.63
C PRO A 174 -2.88 -8.73 -21.50
N GLU A 175 -3.32 -7.57 -21.02
CA GLU A 175 -2.44 -6.42 -20.83
C GLU A 175 -1.36 -6.71 -19.78
N ALA A 176 -1.76 -7.17 -18.58
CA ALA A 176 -0.84 -7.48 -17.51
C ALA A 176 0.10 -8.65 -17.86
N ASP A 177 -0.40 -9.64 -18.62
CA ASP A 177 0.41 -10.74 -19.13
C ASP A 177 1.51 -10.24 -20.07
N SER A 178 1.15 -9.37 -21.04
CA SER A 178 2.13 -8.73 -21.94
C SER A 178 3.20 -7.97 -21.16
N ARG A 179 2.80 -7.17 -20.16
CA ARG A 179 3.73 -6.40 -19.32
C ARG A 179 4.64 -7.28 -18.49
N ARG A 180 4.11 -8.38 -17.94
CA ARG A 180 4.91 -9.39 -17.25
C ARG A 180 5.94 -10.01 -18.19
N SER A 181 5.53 -10.43 -19.39
CA SER A 181 6.43 -11.06 -20.37
C SER A 181 7.53 -10.11 -20.82
N GLU A 182 7.20 -8.86 -21.13
CA GLU A 182 8.17 -7.80 -21.49
C GLU A 182 9.18 -7.58 -20.36
N LEU A 183 8.70 -7.46 -19.12
CA LEU A 183 9.55 -7.27 -17.94
C LEU A 183 10.49 -8.46 -17.72
N LEU A 184 9.97 -9.69 -17.73
CA LEU A 184 10.79 -10.88 -17.52
C LEU A 184 11.83 -11.08 -18.62
N ALA A 185 11.49 -10.77 -19.87
CA ALA A 185 12.44 -10.79 -20.97
C ALA A 185 13.56 -9.77 -20.78
N ALA A 186 13.23 -8.54 -20.38
CA ALA A 186 14.22 -7.50 -20.09
C ALA A 186 15.14 -7.92 -18.92
N LEU A 187 14.57 -8.39 -17.82
CA LEU A 187 15.34 -8.84 -16.65
C LEU A 187 16.25 -10.04 -16.97
N ALA A 188 15.83 -10.96 -17.84
CA ALA A 188 16.66 -12.09 -18.26
C ALA A 188 17.92 -11.67 -19.03
N THR A 189 17.93 -10.49 -19.65
CA THR A 189 19.12 -9.93 -20.32
C THR A 189 20.07 -9.18 -19.38
N THR A 190 19.62 -8.88 -18.16
CA THR A 190 20.43 -8.18 -17.16
C THR A 190 21.43 -9.15 -16.53
N SER A 191 22.73 -8.84 -16.63
CA SER A 191 23.77 -9.60 -15.92
C SER A 191 23.52 -9.55 -14.42
N ILE A 192 23.57 -10.72 -13.78
CA ILE A 192 23.44 -10.87 -12.32
C ILE A 192 24.80 -11.03 -11.63
N GLU A 193 25.90 -11.08 -12.39
CA GLU A 193 27.29 -11.15 -11.91
C GLU A 193 27.79 -9.79 -11.43
#